data_AF-A0A6V2RXX2-F1
#
_entry.id   AF-A0A6V2RXX2-F1
#
_cell.length_a   1.000
_cell.length_b   1.000
_cell.length_c   1.000
_cell.angle_alpha   90.00
_cell.angle_beta   90.00
_cell.angle_gamma   90.00
#
_symmetry.space_group_name_H-M   'P 1'
#
loop_
_entity.id
_entity.type
_entity.pdbx_description
1 polymer ?
#
loop_
_entity_poly.entity_id
_entity_poly.type
_entity_poly.pdbx_seq_one_letter_code
_entity_poly.pdbx_strand_id
1 'polypeptide(L)'
;MLTGKPPFSARNFDEIVRQVVGLEYEMPRHVPREAAELVEGMLQLSPCDRLSVEELVANDWVRHSRFAQEPLTAGAAVCEVSDDDGAKGARTFFDRHRAQLRRLGVGLLYVMLCALLLARELRPTS
;
A
#
# COMPACT_ATOMS: atom_id res chain seq x y z
N MET A 1 6.41 1.03 -12.74
CA MET A 1 5.58 1.45 -13.89
C MET A 1 5.81 2.90 -14.30
N LEU A 2 5.68 3.92 -13.44
CA LEU A 2 5.94 5.32 -13.87
C LEU A 2 7.43 5.70 -13.87
N THR A 3 8.18 5.31 -12.84
CA THR A 3 9.60 5.72 -12.65
C THR A 3 10.56 4.54 -12.53
N GLY A 4 10.03 3.31 -12.47
CA GLY A 4 10.81 2.07 -12.28
C GLY A 4 11.45 1.92 -10.88
N LYS A 5 11.18 2.84 -9.95
CA LYS A 5 11.76 2.86 -8.60
C LYS A 5 10.65 2.89 -7.53
N PRO A 6 10.88 2.31 -6.34
CA PRO A 6 9.94 2.44 -5.23
C PRO A 6 9.89 3.90 -4.75
N PRO A 7 8.72 4.39 -4.27
CA PRO A 7 8.59 5.76 -3.76
C PRO A 7 9.40 6.00 -2.48
N PHE A 8 9.60 4.96 -1.67
CA PHE A 8 10.42 4.99 -0.47
C PHE A 8 11.58 4.01 -0.63
N SER A 9 12.80 4.46 -0.35
CA SER A 9 14.00 3.64 -0.44
C SER A 9 15.04 4.15 0.55
N ALA A 10 15.45 3.27 1.46
CA ALA A 10 16.49 3.59 2.44
C ALA A 10 17.35 2.36 2.74
N ARG A 11 18.43 2.57 3.50
CA ARG A 11 19.43 1.51 3.77
C ARG A 11 18.97 0.55 4.85
N ASN A 12 18.10 1.00 5.75
CA ASN A 12 17.56 0.20 6.84
C ASN A 12 16.04 0.40 6.98
N PHE A 13 15.40 -0.51 7.73
CA PHE A 13 13.95 -0.52 7.91
C PHE A 13 13.44 0.72 8.64
N ASP A 14 14.15 1.19 9.66
CA ASP A 14 13.72 2.34 10.47
C ASP A 14 13.68 3.62 9.63
N GLU A 15 14.63 3.81 8.71
CA GLU A 15 14.61 4.90 7.74
C GLU A 15 13.44 4.76 6.74
N ILE A 16 13.13 3.55 6.27
CA ILE A 16 11.93 3.35 5.41
C ILE A 16 10.66 3.73 6.16
N VAL A 17 10.54 3.33 7.44
CA VAL A 17 9.36 3.70 8.26
C VAL A 17 9.31 5.22 8.46
N ARG A 18 10.44 5.88 8.73
CA ARG A 18 10.48 7.35 8.82
C ARG A 18 10.03 8.01 7.52
N GLN A 19 10.50 7.54 6.37
CA GLN A 19 10.10 8.07 5.08
C GLN A 19 8.60 7.87 4.82
N VAL A 20 8.04 6.69 5.15
CA VAL A 20 6.61 6.42 4.97
C VAL A 20 5.75 7.29 5.90
N VAL A 21 6.12 7.42 7.17
CA VAL A 21 5.35 8.20 8.16
C VAL A 21 5.53 9.71 7.96
N GLY A 22 6.69 10.14 7.47
CA GLY A 22 6.97 11.52 7.10
C GLY A 22 6.50 11.90 5.69
N LEU A 23 5.99 10.93 4.93
CA LEU A 23 5.64 11.08 3.51
C LEU A 23 6.81 11.65 2.67
N GLU A 24 8.03 11.22 2.97
CA GLU A 24 9.27 11.67 2.33
C GLU A 24 9.51 10.90 1.02
N TYR A 25 8.85 11.33 -0.05
CA TYR A 25 9.14 10.89 -1.41
C TYR A 25 9.19 12.09 -2.36
N GLU A 26 9.88 11.94 -3.49
CA GLU A 26 9.97 13.00 -4.50
C GLU A 26 9.25 12.58 -5.78
N MET A 27 8.38 13.45 -6.29
CA MET A 27 7.76 13.28 -7.60
C MET A 27 8.68 13.84 -8.71
N PRO A 28 9.18 13.01 -9.64
CA PRO A 28 10.05 13.50 -10.70
C PRO A 28 9.31 14.42 -11.69
N ARG A 29 9.99 15.46 -12.19
CA ARG A 29 9.42 16.43 -13.14
C ARG A 29 8.95 15.87 -14.48
N HIS A 30 9.41 14.67 -14.85
CA HIS A 30 9.01 14.01 -16.09
C HIS A 30 7.69 13.25 -15.96
N VAL A 31 7.14 13.12 -14.75
CA VAL A 31 5.85 12.47 -14.53
C VAL A 31 4.73 13.44 -14.94
N PRO A 32 3.77 13.01 -15.78
CA PRO A 32 2.61 13.82 -16.14
C PRO A 32 1.83 14.25 -14.91
N ARG A 33 1.25 15.44 -14.96
CA ARG A 33 0.55 16.04 -13.81
C ARG A 33 -0.60 15.16 -13.32
N GLU A 34 -1.39 14.62 -14.23
CA GLU A 34 -2.54 13.77 -13.90
C GLU A 34 -2.09 12.48 -13.19
N ALA A 35 -0.95 11.92 -13.59
CA ALA A 35 -0.35 10.76 -12.93
C ALA A 35 0.21 11.11 -11.54
N ALA A 36 0.80 12.29 -11.40
CA ALA A 36 1.32 12.78 -10.13
C ALA A 36 0.19 13.00 -9.10
N GLU A 37 -0.88 13.67 -9.51
CA GLU A 37 -2.07 13.91 -8.67
C GLU A 37 -2.69 12.59 -8.18
N LEU A 38 -2.74 11.56 -9.04
CA LEU A 38 -3.19 10.23 -8.65
C LEU A 38 -2.28 9.60 -7.58
N VAL A 39 -0.96 9.65 -7.75
CA VAL A 39 0.01 9.09 -6.79
C VAL A 39 -0.08 9.83 -5.45
N GLU A 40 -0.19 11.16 -5.49
CA GLU A 40 -0.37 12.00 -4.29
C GLU A 40 -1.65 11.63 -3.53
N GLY A 41 -2.77 11.42 -4.24
CA GLY A 41 -4.02 11.00 -3.61
C GLY A 41 -4.00 9.57 -3.04
N MET A 42 -3.12 8.70 -3.54
CA MET A 42 -2.93 7.34 -2.99
C MET A 42 -1.97 7.33 -1.78
N LEU A 43 -0.89 8.11 -1.86
CA LEU A 43 0.15 8.20 -0.83
C LEU A 43 -0.22 9.28 0.18
N GLN A 44 -1.17 8.95 1.05
CA GLN A 44 -1.62 9.80 2.14
C GLN A 44 -1.33 9.13 3.49
N LEU A 45 -0.86 9.94 4.45
CA LEU A 45 -0.56 9.50 5.82
C LEU A 45 -1.86 9.13 6.56
N SER A 46 -2.84 10.03 6.48
CA SER A 46 -4.18 9.79 6.98
C SER A 46 -4.96 8.90 6.00
N PRO A 47 -5.58 7.80 6.46
CA PRO A 47 -6.44 7.00 5.61
C PRO A 47 -7.68 7.75 5.10
N CYS A 48 -8.13 8.77 5.83
CA CYS A 48 -9.32 9.55 5.46
C CYS A 48 -9.05 10.53 4.31
N ASP A 49 -7.80 10.97 4.15
CA ASP A 49 -7.40 11.89 3.08
C ASP A 49 -7.02 11.13 1.80
N ARG A 50 -6.93 9.81 1.88
CA ARG A 50 -6.65 8.93 0.73
C ARG A 50 -7.87 8.86 -0.18
N LEU A 51 -7.63 8.96 -1.48
CA LEU A 51 -8.68 8.78 -2.49
C LEU A 51 -9.42 7.46 -2.29
N SER A 52 -10.74 7.53 -2.36
CA SER A 52 -11.60 6.35 -2.41
C SER A 52 -11.40 5.59 -3.72
N VAL A 53 -11.87 4.34 -3.77
CA VAL A 53 -11.77 3.52 -5.00
C VAL A 53 -12.56 4.17 -6.15
N GLU A 54 -13.71 4.75 -5.85
CA GLU A 54 -14.54 5.47 -6.83
C GLU A 54 -13.82 6.69 -7.38
N GLU A 55 -13.15 7.47 -6.52
CA GLU A 55 -12.36 8.64 -6.92
C GLU A 55 -11.13 8.24 -7.74
N LEU A 56 -10.47 7.12 -7.40
CA LEU A 56 -9.34 6.57 -8.16
C LEU A 56 -9.77 6.19 -9.59
N VAL A 57 -10.91 5.51 -9.75
CA VAL A 57 -11.44 5.11 -11.06
C VAL A 57 -11.89 6.34 -11.87
N ALA A 58 -12.40 7.37 -11.20
CA ALA A 58 -12.83 8.61 -11.83
C ALA A 58 -11.68 9.53 -12.24
N ASN A 59 -10.45 9.33 -11.73
CA ASN A 59 -9.30 10.16 -12.03
C ASN A 59 -8.95 10.13 -13.53
N ASP A 60 -8.60 11.29 -14.08
CA ASP A 60 -8.32 11.45 -15.51
C ASP A 60 -7.19 10.54 -16.00
N TRP A 61 -6.13 10.33 -15.21
CA TRP A 61 -5.06 9.42 -15.60
C TRP A 61 -5.56 7.99 -15.83
N VAL A 62 -6.47 7.53 -14.96
CA VAL A 62 -7.05 6.17 -15.05
C VAL A 62 -8.07 6.09 -16.18
N ARG A 63 -8.94 7.08 -16.32
CA ARG A 63 -9.98 7.11 -17.38
C ARG A 63 -9.41 7.19 -18.79
N HIS A 64 -8.30 7.92 -18.97
CA HIS A 64 -7.60 7.98 -20.25
C HIS A 64 -6.73 6.74 -20.52
N SER A 65 -6.57 5.85 -19.53
CA SER A 65 -5.89 4.58 -19.75
C SER A 65 -6.75 3.66 -20.62
N ARG A 66 -6.15 3.09 -21.66
CA ARG A 66 -6.81 2.08 -22.51
C ARG A 66 -7.20 0.80 -21.75
N PHE A 67 -6.67 0.61 -20.54
CA PHE A 67 -6.95 -0.54 -19.69
C PHE A 67 -8.20 -0.38 -18.83
N ALA A 68 -8.73 0.84 -18.67
CA ALA A 68 -9.97 1.09 -17.93
C ALA A 68 -11.24 0.79 -18.75
N GLN A 69 -11.10 0.45 -20.04
CA GLN A 69 -12.23 0.31 -20.97
C GLN A 69 -12.80 -1.10 -21.11
N GLU A 70 -12.19 -2.12 -20.52
CA GLU A 70 -12.71 -3.49 -20.56
C GLU A 70 -13.34 -3.86 -19.21
N PRO A 71 -14.67 -4.07 -19.14
CA PRO A 71 -15.26 -4.76 -18.01
C PRO A 71 -14.56 -6.12 -17.91
N LEU A 72 -14.12 -6.52 -16.73
CA LEU A 72 -13.63 -7.87 -16.47
C LEU A 72 -14.78 -8.85 -16.70
N THR A 73 -15.03 -9.23 -17.96
CA THR A 73 -15.76 -10.44 -18.27
C THR A 73 -15.01 -11.57 -17.58
N ALA A 74 -15.75 -12.38 -16.82
CA ALA A 74 -15.24 -13.27 -15.77
C ALA A 74 -14.28 -14.39 -16.21
N GLY A 75 -13.65 -14.29 -17.38
CA GLY A 75 -12.75 -15.31 -17.94
C GLY A 75 -11.48 -14.78 -18.62
N ALA A 76 -11.13 -13.49 -18.54
CA ALA A 76 -9.98 -12.97 -19.27
C ALA A 76 -8.69 -12.89 -18.41
N ALA A 77 -7.81 -13.86 -18.69
CA ALA A 77 -6.35 -13.81 -18.55
C ALA A 77 -5.75 -13.37 -17.20
N VAL A 78 -5.30 -14.36 -16.43
CA VAL A 78 -4.14 -14.20 -15.55
C VAL A 78 -2.96 -13.84 -16.45
N CYS A 79 -2.64 -12.56 -16.57
CA CYS A 79 -1.38 -12.15 -17.19
C CYS A 79 -0.26 -12.66 -16.27
N GLU A 80 0.44 -13.70 -16.71
CA GLU A 80 1.71 -14.10 -16.10
C GLU A 80 2.65 -12.89 -16.16
N VAL A 81 2.84 -12.25 -15.00
CA VAL A 81 3.76 -11.11 -14.86
C VAL A 81 5.17 -11.66 -15.11
N SER A 82 5.67 -11.46 -16.34
CA SER A 82 7.05 -11.77 -16.69
C SER A 82 7.99 -10.98 -15.80
N ASP A 83 8.94 -11.67 -15.17
CA ASP A 83 9.91 -11.15 -14.21
C ASP A 83 10.90 -10.17 -14.89
N ASP A 84 10.48 -8.92 -15.07
CA ASP A 84 11.37 -7.82 -15.42
C ASP A 84 12.17 -7.38 -14.18
N ASP A 85 13.44 -6.98 -14.35
CA ASP A 85 14.36 -6.71 -13.23
C ASP A 85 13.86 -5.64 -12.23
N GLY A 86 12.98 -4.74 -12.69
CA GLY A 86 12.29 -3.77 -11.81
C GLY A 86 11.24 -4.40 -10.87
N ALA A 87 10.63 -5.53 -11.27
CA ALA A 87 9.62 -6.23 -10.47
C ALA A 87 10.21 -6.93 -9.23
N LYS A 88 11.48 -7.36 -9.32
CA LYS A 88 12.23 -7.96 -8.20
C LYS A 88 12.36 -6.97 -7.04
N GLY A 89 12.61 -5.69 -7.32
CA GLY A 89 12.74 -4.65 -6.30
C GLY A 89 11.42 -4.41 -5.53
N ALA A 90 10.29 -4.36 -6.24
CA ALA A 90 8.98 -4.18 -5.61
C ALA A 90 8.53 -5.42 -4.83
N ARG A 91 8.68 -6.62 -5.40
CA ARG A 91 8.37 -7.90 -4.72
C ARG A 91 9.20 -8.05 -3.45
N THR A 92 10.52 -7.88 -3.54
CA THR A 92 11.40 -7.98 -2.35
C THR A 92 11.10 -6.92 -1.29
N PHE A 93 10.70 -5.70 -1.69
CA PHE A 93 10.21 -4.69 -0.75
C PHE A 93 8.97 -5.18 0.00
N PHE A 94 7.89 -5.52 -0.71
CA PHE A 94 6.64 -5.94 -0.07
C PHE A 94 6.78 -7.26 0.69
N ASP A 95 7.55 -8.22 0.19
CA ASP A 95 7.78 -9.52 0.85
C ASP A 95 8.60 -9.37 2.14
N ARG A 96 9.67 -8.55 2.12
CA ARG A 96 10.47 -8.25 3.31
C ARG A 96 9.64 -7.51 4.35
N HIS A 97 8.85 -6.51 3.95
CA HIS A 97 7.99 -5.76 4.86
C HIS A 97 6.85 -6.63 5.43
N ARG A 98 6.25 -7.51 4.62
CA ARG A 98 5.17 -8.43 5.04
C ARG A 98 5.65 -9.42 6.11
N ALA A 99 6.87 -9.93 6.02
CA ALA A 99 7.45 -10.80 7.06
C ALA A 99 7.66 -10.06 8.40
N GLN A 100 8.05 -8.78 8.35
CA GLN A 100 8.25 -7.95 9.53
C GLN A 100 6.93 -7.51 10.19
N LEU A 101 5.90 -7.17 9.41
CA LEU A 101 4.56 -6.82 9.90
C LEU A 101 3.86 -7.98 10.61
N ARG A 102 4.14 -9.24 10.24
CA ARG A 102 3.61 -10.42 10.97
C ARG A 102 4.15 -10.54 12.39
N ARG A 103 5.36 -10.06 12.68
CA ARG A 103 5.91 -10.06 14.05
C ARG A 103 5.17 -9.06 14.96
N LEU A 104 4.69 -7.94 14.41
CA LEU A 104 3.89 -6.96 15.15
C LEU A 104 2.42 -7.39 15.27
N GLY A 105 1.86 -8.01 14.22
CA GLY A 105 0.46 -8.44 14.21
C GLY A 105 0.12 -9.54 15.22
N VAL A 106 0.99 -10.53 15.41
CA VAL A 106 0.78 -11.59 16.41
C VAL A 106 0.93 -11.04 17.83
N GLY A 107 1.86 -10.10 18.04
CA GLY A 107 2.04 -9.42 19.33
C GLY A 107 0.83 -8.56 19.70
N LEU A 108 0.31 -7.76 18.77
CA LEU A 108 -0.89 -6.93 19.00
C LEU A 108 -2.14 -7.77 19.24
N LEU A 109 -2.32 -8.86 18.48
CA LEU A 109 -3.40 -9.84 18.69
C LEU A 109 -3.28 -10.53 20.06
N TYR A 110 -2.06 -10.90 20.48
CA TYR A 110 -1.83 -11.52 21.79
C TYR A 110 -2.13 -10.55 22.94
N VAL A 111 -1.68 -9.30 22.84
CA VAL A 111 -1.97 -8.26 23.86
C VAL A 111 -3.47 -7.97 23.91
N MET A 112 -4.14 -7.86 22.76
CA MET A 112 -5.59 -7.63 22.71
C MET A 112 -6.38 -8.84 23.23
N LEU A 113 -5.94 -10.07 22.94
CA LEU A 113 -6.53 -11.30 23.49
C LEU A 113 -6.32 -11.38 25.01
N CYS A 114 -5.13 -11.09 25.53
CA CYS A 114 -4.85 -11.03 26.97
C CYS A 114 -5.70 -9.96 27.67
N ALA A 115 -5.85 -8.77 27.06
CA ALA A 115 -6.71 -7.72 27.61
C ALA A 115 -8.19 -8.13 27.65
N LEU A 116 -8.68 -8.82 26.60
CA LEU A 116 -10.05 -9.34 26.57
C LEU A 116 -10.28 -10.51 27.55
N LEU A 117 -9.27 -11.36 27.77
CA LEU A 117 -9.35 -12.45 28.75
C LEU A 117 -9.31 -11.91 30.19
N LEU A 118 -8.45 -10.94 30.50
CA LEU A 118 -8.45 -10.26 31.81
C LEU A 118 -9.78 -9.52 32.06
N ALA A 119 -10.34 -8.88 31.04
CA ALA A 119 -11.63 -8.19 31.18
C ALA A 119 -12.82 -9.14 31.39
N ARG A 120 -12.69 -10.44 31.08
CA ARG A 120 -13.74 -11.45 31.36
C ARG A 120 -13.71 -11.98 32.79
N GLU A 121 -12.53 -12.05 33.41
CA GLU A 121 -12.37 -12.45 34.82
C GLU A 121 -12.85 -11.37 35.81
N LEU A 122 -12.96 -10.11 35.38
CA LEU A 122 -13.42 -8.99 36.20
C LEU A 122 -14.93 -8.72 36.09
N ARG A 123 -15.73 -9.61 35.49
CA ARG A 123 -17.19 -9.55 35.60
C ARG A 123 -17.64 -10.35 36.81
N PRO A 124 -17.88 -9.73 37.99
CA PRO A 124 -18.56 -10.42 39.07
C PRO A 124 -19.94 -10.87 38.56
N THR A 125 -20.19 -12.17 38.64
CA THR A 125 -21.54 -12.72 38.58
C THR A 125 -22.33 -12.11 39.74
N SER A 126 -23.26 -11.22 39.41
CA SER A 126 -24.34 -10.83 40.31
C SER A 126 -25.65 -11.39 39.78
#